data_AF-A0A935EHJ8-F1
#
_entry.id   AF-A0A935EHJ8-F1
#
_cell.length_a   1.000
_cell.length_b   1.000
_cell.length_c   1.000
_cell.angle_alpha   90.00
_cell.angle_beta   90.00
_cell.angle_gamma   90.00
#
_symmetry.space_group_name_H-M   'P 1'
#
loop_
_entity.id
_entity.type
_entity.pdbx_description
1 polymer ?
#
loop_
_entity_poly.entity_id
_entity_poly.type
_entity_poly.pdbx_seq_one_letter_code
_entity_poly.pdbx_strand_id
1 'polypeptide(L)'
;MLVTFRVKDIETRLHSVPAQIRPQELAALMRRLHTANSTIDADPGEFLAAPLNFEINANALAIAAFASCFDHRAEMIAIVEEAQFLGRMLRIEHQQCDAPITMRVSEHIALVGDITMSSDLASKVLTSLGRHANESGQLSLQKLATALEDHRTYAAFVKAGITPLFESLAFIAATDCGEQHPLLEWSQ
;
A
#
# COMPACT_ATOMS: atom_id res chain seq x y z
N MET A 1 16.06 -15.09 -0.51
CA MET A 1 14.79 -14.65 0.08
C MET A 1 14.74 -13.14 -0.01
N LEU A 2 13.55 -12.58 -0.28
CA LEU A 2 13.34 -11.14 -0.42
C LEU A 2 12.65 -10.62 0.84
N VAL A 3 12.81 -9.33 1.11
CA VAL A 3 12.10 -8.59 2.15
C VAL A 3 11.51 -7.36 1.49
N THR A 4 10.24 -7.12 1.72
CA THR A 4 9.51 -5.96 1.20
C THR A 4 9.23 -4.99 2.33
N PHE A 5 9.68 -3.75 2.16
CA PHE A 5 9.30 -2.61 2.99
C PHE A 5 8.11 -1.91 2.34
N ARG A 6 6.99 -1.82 3.05
CA ARG A 6 5.73 -1.27 2.56
C ARG A 6 5.13 -0.32 3.60
N VAL A 7 4.58 0.81 3.13
CA VAL A 7 3.88 1.75 4.02
C VAL A 7 2.42 1.34 4.14
N LYS A 8 1.97 1.17 5.38
CA LYS A 8 0.59 0.81 5.72
C LYS A 8 0.06 1.72 6.80
N ASP A 9 -1.25 1.89 6.86
CA ASP A 9 -1.92 2.57 7.95
C ASP A 9 -3.13 1.77 8.41
N ILE A 10 -3.02 1.28 9.64
CA ILE A 10 -4.00 0.47 10.36
C ILE A 10 -4.61 1.23 11.55
N GLU A 11 -4.11 2.43 11.84
CA GLU A 11 -4.49 3.22 13.01
C GLU A 11 -5.58 4.24 12.67
N THR A 12 -5.53 4.83 11.48
CA THR A 12 -6.55 5.80 11.06
C THR A 12 -7.89 5.09 10.86
N ARG A 13 -8.90 5.57 11.58
CA ARG A 13 -10.27 5.05 11.51
C ARG A 13 -10.88 5.35 10.14
N LEU A 14 -11.31 4.29 9.46
CA LEU A 14 -12.14 4.39 8.27
C LEU A 14 -13.61 4.65 8.63
N HIS A 15 -14.26 5.50 7.84
CA HIS A 15 -15.68 5.82 7.94
C HIS A 15 -16.52 4.97 7.00
N SER A 16 -15.96 4.60 5.85
CA SER A 16 -16.59 3.67 4.92
C SER A 16 -16.56 2.25 5.49
N VAL A 17 -17.53 1.44 5.05
CA VAL A 17 -17.60 0.01 5.37
C VAL A 17 -17.34 -0.79 4.10
N PRO A 18 -16.69 -1.97 4.20
CA PRO A 18 -16.54 -2.86 3.06
C PRO A 18 -17.89 -3.14 2.39
N ALA A 19 -17.92 -3.09 1.06
CA ALA A 19 -19.14 -3.27 0.29
C ALA A 19 -19.00 -4.44 -0.68
N GLN A 20 -20.07 -5.22 -0.82
CA GLN A 20 -20.11 -6.32 -1.77
C GLN A 20 -20.22 -5.80 -3.22
N ILE A 21 -19.42 -6.38 -4.10
CA ILE A 21 -19.51 -6.18 -5.56
C ILE A 21 -20.00 -7.46 -6.22
N ARG A 22 -20.80 -7.30 -7.28
CA ARG A 22 -21.26 -8.37 -8.16
C ARG A 22 -20.17 -8.68 -9.19
N PRO A 23 -20.10 -9.91 -9.72
CA PRO A 23 -19.14 -10.26 -10.77
C PRO A 23 -19.20 -9.33 -12.01
N GLN A 24 -20.41 -8.86 -12.36
CA GLN A 24 -20.60 -7.92 -13.48
C GLN A 24 -20.00 -6.53 -13.20
N GLU A 25 -20.08 -6.07 -11.95
CA GLU A 25 -19.48 -4.80 -11.52
C GLU A 25 -17.96 -4.91 -11.48
N LEU A 26 -17.42 -6.03 -10.97
CA LEU A 26 -15.98 -6.31 -11.05
C LEU A 26 -15.49 -6.33 -12.51
N ALA A 27 -16.21 -7.01 -13.40
CA ALA A 27 -15.86 -7.02 -14.82
C ALA A 27 -15.92 -5.61 -15.45
N ALA A 28 -16.88 -4.77 -15.04
CA ALA A 28 -16.95 -3.37 -15.47
C ALA A 28 -15.75 -2.55 -14.98
N LEU A 29 -15.39 -2.70 -13.70
CA LEU A 29 -14.21 -2.07 -13.12
C LEU A 29 -12.92 -2.50 -13.86
N MET A 30 -12.71 -3.81 -14.04
CA MET A 30 -11.54 -4.34 -14.75
C MET A 30 -11.41 -3.77 -16.16
N ARG A 31 -12.52 -3.69 -16.92
CA ARG A 31 -12.52 -3.05 -18.25
C ARG A 31 -12.09 -1.58 -18.18
N ARG A 32 -12.58 -0.81 -17.20
CA ARG A 32 -12.19 0.60 -17.03
C ARG A 32 -10.71 0.73 -16.69
N LEU A 33 -10.20 -0.08 -15.77
CA LEU A 33 -8.80 -0.08 -15.35
C LEU A 33 -7.86 -0.41 -16.52
N HIS A 34 -8.18 -1.45 -17.29
CA HIS A 34 -7.40 -1.78 -18.49
C HIS A 34 -7.47 -0.68 -19.54
N THR A 35 -8.63 -0.06 -19.74
CA THR A 35 -8.78 1.07 -20.69
C THR A 35 -7.94 2.27 -20.27
N ALA A 36 -7.83 2.52 -18.96
CA ALA A 36 -7.00 3.59 -18.40
C ALA A 36 -5.52 3.20 -18.25
N ASN A 37 -5.14 1.98 -18.65
CA ASN A 37 -3.80 1.42 -18.48
C ASN A 37 -3.31 1.50 -17.02
N SER A 38 -4.23 1.30 -16.08
CA SER A 38 -3.96 1.33 -14.64
C SER A 38 -3.19 0.09 -14.20
N THR A 39 -2.26 0.27 -13.26
CA THR A 39 -1.57 -0.84 -12.60
C THR A 39 -2.52 -1.58 -11.66
N ILE A 40 -2.52 -2.91 -11.74
CA ILE A 40 -3.27 -3.82 -10.87
C ILE A 40 -2.24 -4.65 -10.10
N ASP A 41 -2.21 -4.47 -8.78
CA ASP A 41 -1.33 -5.23 -7.87
C ASP A 41 -2.08 -6.49 -7.41
N ALA A 42 -1.98 -7.56 -8.21
CA ALA A 42 -2.66 -8.82 -7.94
C ALA A 42 -1.88 -9.67 -6.93
N ASP A 43 -2.60 -10.37 -6.04
CA ASP A 43 -1.98 -11.23 -5.04
C ASP A 43 -1.18 -12.38 -5.69
N PRO A 44 -0.14 -12.90 -5.00
CA PRO A 44 0.62 -14.04 -5.49
C PRO A 44 -0.28 -15.25 -5.83
N GLY A 45 -0.17 -15.75 -7.06
CA GLY A 45 -0.93 -16.90 -7.54
C GLY A 45 -2.25 -16.56 -8.24
N GLU A 46 -2.65 -15.28 -8.24
CA GLU A 46 -3.83 -14.82 -8.99
C GLU A 46 -3.61 -14.86 -10.50
N PHE A 47 -4.69 -15.12 -11.23
CA PHE A 47 -4.66 -15.09 -12.69
C PHE A 47 -4.73 -13.64 -13.18
N LEU A 48 -3.61 -13.08 -13.63
CA LEU A 48 -3.48 -11.64 -13.95
C LEU A 48 -4.53 -11.05 -14.90
N ALA A 49 -5.13 -11.85 -15.79
CA ALA A 49 -6.17 -11.35 -16.69
C ALA A 49 -7.55 -11.20 -16.01
N ALA A 50 -7.77 -11.88 -14.88
CA ALA A 50 -9.01 -11.81 -14.11
C ALA A 50 -8.75 -12.14 -12.62
N PRO A 51 -7.94 -11.34 -11.91
CA PRO A 51 -7.66 -11.56 -10.50
C PRO A 51 -8.92 -11.29 -9.66
N LEU A 52 -9.07 -12.03 -8.56
CA LEU A 52 -10.16 -11.83 -7.59
C LEU A 52 -9.66 -11.24 -6.27
N ASN A 53 -8.35 -11.26 -6.06
CA ASN A 53 -7.68 -10.62 -4.92
C ASN A 53 -6.58 -9.70 -5.44
N PHE A 54 -6.80 -8.40 -5.33
CA PHE A 54 -5.85 -7.41 -5.85
C PHE A 54 -6.08 -6.03 -5.25
N GLU A 55 -5.11 -5.16 -5.46
CA GLU A 55 -5.19 -3.75 -5.15
C GLU A 55 -5.01 -2.85 -6.35
N ILE A 56 -5.62 -1.68 -6.27
CA ILE A 56 -5.50 -0.62 -7.27
C ILE A 56 -5.33 0.72 -6.58
N ASN A 57 -4.60 1.63 -7.21
CA ASN A 57 -4.55 3.01 -6.74
C ASN A 57 -5.95 3.63 -6.87
N ALA A 58 -6.50 4.17 -5.78
CA ALA A 58 -7.83 4.80 -5.81
C ALA A 58 -7.88 6.00 -6.77
N ASN A 59 -6.74 6.64 -7.06
CA ASN A 59 -6.62 7.74 -8.01
C ASN A 59 -6.41 7.27 -9.47
N ALA A 60 -6.42 5.97 -9.74
CA ALA A 60 -6.27 5.42 -11.08
C ALA A 60 -7.42 5.80 -12.03
N LEU A 61 -8.60 6.12 -11.47
CA LEU A 61 -9.76 6.61 -12.22
C LEU A 61 -10.41 7.76 -11.44
N ALA A 62 -11.10 8.65 -12.16
CA ALA A 62 -11.96 9.65 -11.53
C ALA A 62 -13.13 8.98 -10.77
N ILE A 63 -13.58 9.58 -9.67
CA ILE A 63 -14.65 9.03 -8.83
C ILE A 63 -15.94 8.71 -9.62
N ALA A 64 -16.30 9.56 -10.60
CA ALA A 64 -17.47 9.32 -11.45
C ALA A 64 -17.32 8.07 -12.33
N ALA A 65 -16.09 7.77 -12.78
CA ALA A 65 -15.81 6.57 -13.56
C ALA A 65 -15.92 5.32 -12.69
N PHE A 66 -15.42 5.36 -11.45
CA PHE A 66 -15.64 4.30 -10.46
C PHE A 66 -17.14 4.11 -10.19
N ALA A 67 -17.85 5.18 -9.80
CA ALA A 67 -19.27 5.12 -9.46
C ALA A 67 -20.12 4.50 -10.59
N SER A 68 -19.79 4.80 -11.85
CA SER A 68 -20.48 4.21 -13.01
C SER A 68 -20.35 2.69 -13.13
N CYS A 69 -19.34 2.08 -12.52
CA CYS A 69 -19.17 0.61 -12.51
C CYS A 69 -20.11 -0.08 -11.52
N PHE A 70 -20.68 0.68 -10.58
CA PHE A 70 -21.44 0.17 -9.44
C PHE A 70 -22.83 0.79 -9.32
N ASP A 71 -23.43 1.19 -10.44
CA ASP A 71 -24.75 1.83 -10.49
C ASP A 71 -24.87 3.05 -9.56
N HIS A 72 -23.76 3.76 -9.32
CA HIS A 72 -23.69 4.92 -8.41
C HIS A 72 -24.15 4.64 -6.96
N ARG A 73 -23.97 3.39 -6.48
CA ARG A 73 -24.26 3.02 -5.09
C ARG A 73 -23.47 3.89 -4.11
N ALA A 74 -24.16 4.41 -3.09
CA ALA A 74 -23.60 5.37 -2.14
C ALA A 74 -22.41 4.78 -1.36
N GLU A 75 -22.50 3.51 -0.96
CA GLU A 75 -21.43 2.82 -0.24
C GLU A 75 -20.15 2.68 -1.09
N MET A 76 -20.26 2.51 -2.41
CA MET A 76 -19.10 2.43 -3.30
C MET A 76 -18.44 3.78 -3.50
N ILE A 77 -19.26 4.83 -3.62
CA ILE A 77 -18.76 6.20 -3.70
C ILE A 77 -18.01 6.54 -2.41
N ALA A 78 -18.57 6.22 -1.24
CA ALA A 78 -17.93 6.49 0.05
C ALA A 78 -16.55 5.80 0.18
N ILE A 79 -16.44 4.52 -0.24
CA ILE A 79 -15.15 3.80 -0.22
C ILE A 79 -14.13 4.48 -1.13
N VAL A 80 -14.51 4.82 -2.36
CA VAL A 80 -13.59 5.40 -3.35
C VAL A 80 -13.17 6.82 -2.94
N GLU A 81 -14.12 7.64 -2.48
CA GLU A 81 -13.87 8.98 -1.98
C GLU A 81 -12.90 8.95 -0.80
N GLU A 82 -13.16 8.09 0.19
CA GLU A 82 -12.29 7.97 1.36
C GLU A 82 -10.88 7.47 0.98
N ALA A 83 -10.77 6.47 0.09
CA ALA A 83 -9.47 5.99 -0.38
C ALA A 83 -8.69 7.08 -1.15
N GLN A 84 -9.36 7.86 -2.00
CA GLN A 84 -8.74 8.99 -2.72
C GLN A 84 -8.29 10.09 -1.76
N PHE A 85 -9.14 10.45 -0.80
CA PHE A 85 -8.84 11.46 0.22
C PHE A 85 -7.65 11.07 1.09
N LEU A 86 -7.60 9.81 1.52
CA LEU A 86 -6.51 9.29 2.35
C LEU A 86 -5.26 8.90 1.53
N GLY A 87 -5.31 8.98 0.19
CA GLY A 87 -4.19 8.56 -0.66
C GLY A 87 -3.86 7.07 -0.53
N ARG A 88 -4.87 6.22 -0.31
CA ARG A 88 -4.73 4.77 -0.12
C ARG A 88 -5.11 3.97 -1.35
N MET A 89 -4.67 2.72 -1.37
CA MET A 89 -5.13 1.75 -2.37
C MET A 89 -6.58 1.33 -2.08
N LEU A 90 -7.29 0.87 -3.11
CA LEU A 90 -8.51 0.10 -2.96
C LEU A 90 -8.15 -1.38 -2.99
N ARG A 91 -8.80 -2.17 -2.13
CA ARG A 91 -8.66 -3.62 -2.08
C ARG A 91 -9.91 -4.29 -2.61
N ILE A 92 -9.72 -5.17 -3.59
CA ILE A 92 -10.71 -6.16 -4.01
C ILE A 92 -10.31 -7.49 -3.39
N GLU A 93 -11.25 -8.14 -2.72
CA GLU A 93 -10.99 -9.39 -1.99
C GLU A 93 -12.13 -10.39 -2.16
N HIS A 94 -11.74 -11.64 -2.44
CA HIS A 94 -12.60 -12.80 -2.49
C HIS A 94 -11.98 -13.91 -1.63
N GLN A 95 -12.35 -13.92 -0.34
CA GLN A 95 -11.68 -14.75 0.66
C GLN A 95 -11.78 -16.26 0.38
N GLN A 96 -12.92 -16.72 -0.15
CA GLN A 96 -13.23 -18.14 -0.41
C GLN A 96 -14.25 -18.24 -1.54
N CYS A 97 -14.33 -19.37 -2.26
CA CYS A 97 -15.25 -19.54 -3.39
C CYS A 97 -16.70 -19.11 -3.12
N ASP A 98 -17.23 -19.41 -1.93
CA ASP A 98 -18.62 -19.09 -1.56
C ASP A 98 -18.79 -17.72 -0.87
N ALA A 99 -17.67 -17.04 -0.57
CA ALA A 99 -17.71 -15.71 0.02
C ALA A 99 -18.08 -14.66 -1.03
N PRO A 100 -18.73 -13.55 -0.64
CA PRO A 100 -18.93 -12.43 -1.54
C PRO A 100 -17.59 -11.79 -1.94
N ILE A 101 -17.51 -11.27 -3.15
CA ILE A 101 -16.42 -10.37 -3.55
C ILE A 101 -16.68 -9.02 -2.89
N THR A 102 -15.68 -8.46 -2.22
CA THR A 102 -15.80 -7.19 -1.50
C THR A 102 -14.80 -6.17 -2.01
N MET A 103 -15.19 -4.89 -1.93
CA MET A 103 -14.31 -3.75 -2.10
C MET A 103 -14.21 -3.01 -0.77
N ARG A 104 -13.01 -2.56 -0.42
CA ARG A 104 -12.73 -1.75 0.76
C ARG A 104 -11.55 -0.81 0.53
N VAL A 105 -11.40 0.19 1.40
CA VAL A 105 -10.15 0.95 1.49
C VAL A 105 -9.06 -0.01 2.00
N SER A 106 -7.91 -0.01 1.33
CA SER A 106 -6.76 -0.80 1.76
C SER A 106 -6.06 -0.13 2.95
N GLU A 107 -5.27 -0.92 3.65
CA GLU A 107 -4.30 -0.42 4.63
C GLU A 107 -3.08 0.19 3.91
N HIS A 108 -2.85 -0.12 2.63
CA HIS A 108 -1.66 0.32 1.90
C HIS A 108 -1.79 1.76 1.38
N ILE A 109 -0.73 2.55 1.59
CA ILE A 109 -0.63 3.91 1.08
C ILE A 109 -0.22 3.88 -0.40
N ALA A 110 -1.01 4.51 -1.27
CA ALA A 110 -0.77 4.50 -2.72
C ALA A 110 0.31 5.51 -3.17
N LEU A 111 0.61 6.49 -2.32
CA LEU A 111 1.58 7.57 -2.61
C LEU A 111 3.04 7.10 -2.59
N VAL A 112 3.30 5.95 -1.97
CA VAL A 112 4.66 5.47 -1.72
C VAL A 112 4.80 4.06 -2.29
N GLY A 113 5.80 3.88 -3.15
CA GLY A 113 6.12 2.55 -3.68
C GLY A 113 6.82 1.68 -2.65
N ASP A 114 6.65 0.37 -2.80
CA ASP A 114 7.38 -0.62 -2.01
C ASP A 114 8.87 -0.64 -2.33
N ILE A 115 9.66 -1.02 -1.33
CA ILE A 115 11.07 -1.34 -1.53
C ILE A 115 11.29 -2.83 -1.26
N THR A 116 11.47 -3.61 -2.32
CA THR A 116 11.84 -5.03 -2.21
C THR A 116 13.33 -5.21 -2.40
N MET A 117 13.97 -5.92 -1.47
CA MET A 117 15.41 -6.16 -1.48
C MET A 117 15.78 -7.54 -0.96
N SER A 118 17.05 -7.94 -1.13
CA SER A 118 17.54 -9.19 -0.53
C SER A 118 17.54 -9.12 1.00
N SER A 119 17.41 -10.26 1.67
CA SER A 119 17.46 -10.32 3.14
C SER A 119 18.76 -9.77 3.73
N ASP A 120 19.90 -9.91 3.04
CA ASP A 120 21.18 -9.30 3.47
C ASP A 120 21.10 -7.77 3.46
N LEU A 121 20.53 -7.21 2.39
CA LEU A 121 20.39 -5.76 2.25
C LEU A 121 19.40 -5.19 3.27
N ALA A 122 18.27 -5.87 3.47
CA ALA A 122 17.30 -5.53 4.51
C ALA A 122 17.92 -5.56 5.92
N SER A 123 18.75 -6.57 6.20
CA SER A 123 19.46 -6.68 7.49
C SER A 123 20.39 -5.49 7.74
N LYS A 124 21.10 -5.03 6.70
CA LYS A 124 21.95 -3.83 6.77
C LYS A 124 21.15 -2.56 7.02
N VAL A 125 20.01 -2.40 6.35
CA VAL A 125 19.08 -1.28 6.57
C VAL A 125 18.60 -1.26 8.01
N LEU A 126 18.04 -2.38 8.49
CA LEU A 126 17.51 -2.48 9.85
C LEU A 126 18.59 -2.23 10.91
N THR A 127 19.78 -2.81 10.74
CA THR A 127 20.91 -2.58 11.65
C THR A 127 21.33 -1.11 11.65
N SER A 128 21.35 -0.45 10.48
CA SER A 128 21.71 0.97 10.37
C SER A 128 20.66 1.89 11.00
N LEU A 129 19.39 1.47 11.06
CA LEU A 129 18.31 2.12 11.80
C LEU A 129 18.28 1.74 13.30
N GLY A 130 19.24 0.95 13.78
CA GLY A 130 19.28 0.47 15.16
C GLY A 130 18.19 -0.55 15.51
N ARG A 131 17.70 -1.30 14.52
CA ARG A 131 16.66 -2.34 14.64
C ARG A 131 17.26 -3.74 14.52
N HIS A 132 16.54 -4.72 15.06
CA HIS A 132 16.92 -6.13 14.93
C HIS A 132 16.65 -6.62 13.50
N ALA A 133 17.67 -7.23 12.89
CA ALA A 133 17.66 -7.62 11.47
C ALA A 133 16.84 -8.89 11.16
N ASN A 134 16.48 -9.69 12.17
CA ASN A 134 16.02 -11.07 11.98
C ASN A 134 14.50 -11.25 12.08
N GLU A 135 13.72 -10.18 12.21
CA GLU A 135 12.28 -10.27 12.45
C GLU A 135 11.50 -9.31 11.55
N SER A 136 10.30 -9.74 11.13
CA SER A 136 9.30 -8.83 10.58
C SER A 136 8.94 -7.79 11.63
N GLY A 137 8.70 -6.56 11.21
CA GLY A 137 8.44 -5.49 12.16
C GLY A 137 7.86 -4.26 11.50
N GLN A 138 7.55 -3.29 12.36
CA GLN A 138 6.90 -2.04 11.97
C GLN A 138 7.58 -0.86 12.64
N LEU A 139 7.62 0.27 11.94
CA LEU A 139 8.14 1.54 12.44
C LEU A 139 7.28 2.69 11.90
N SER A 140 6.65 3.47 12.79
CA SER A 140 5.91 4.68 12.37
C SER A 140 6.78 5.61 11.54
N LEU A 141 6.22 6.22 10.48
CA LEU A 141 6.99 7.14 9.63
C LEU A 141 7.56 8.33 10.41
N GLN A 142 6.90 8.79 11.46
CA GLN A 142 7.44 9.83 12.34
C GLN A 142 8.74 9.40 13.02
N LYS A 143 8.77 8.20 13.63
CA LYS A 143 10.00 7.65 14.24
C LYS A 143 11.08 7.38 13.19
N LEU A 144 10.70 7.00 11.97
CA LEU A 144 11.64 6.85 10.86
C LEU A 144 12.26 8.20 10.50
N ALA A 145 11.45 9.26 10.34
CA ALA A 145 11.93 10.61 10.07
C ALA A 145 12.93 11.08 11.15
N THR A 146 12.56 10.96 12.43
CA THR A 146 13.45 11.29 13.55
C THR A 146 14.75 10.47 13.53
N ALA A 147 14.69 9.19 13.18
CA ALA A 147 15.89 8.36 13.08
C ALA A 147 16.81 8.80 11.92
N LEU A 148 16.24 9.23 10.80
CA LEU A 148 17.00 9.67 9.61
C LEU A 148 17.59 11.07 9.78
N GLU A 149 17.09 11.89 10.70
CA GLU A 149 17.70 13.17 11.08
C GLU A 149 19.01 12.99 11.88
N ASP A 150 19.21 11.85 12.56
CA ASP A 150 20.44 11.58 13.31
C ASP A 150 21.62 11.31 12.35
N HIS A 151 22.66 12.13 12.46
CA HIS A 151 23.90 11.97 11.69
C HIS A 151 24.56 10.59 11.88
N ARG A 152 24.37 9.95 13.04
CA ARG A 152 24.88 8.59 13.30
C ARG A 152 24.20 7.55 12.41
N THR A 153 22.91 7.70 12.14
CA THR A 153 22.16 6.85 11.22
C THR A 153 22.75 6.98 9.82
N TYR A 154 22.92 8.21 9.32
CA TYR A 154 23.53 8.43 8.00
C TYR A 154 24.94 7.82 7.90
N ALA A 155 25.79 8.03 8.92
CA ALA A 155 27.12 7.43 8.97
C ALA A 155 27.09 5.88 8.96
N ALA A 156 26.09 5.25 9.58
CA ALA A 156 25.90 3.80 9.54
C ALA A 156 25.56 3.31 8.13
N PHE A 157 24.67 4.00 7.41
CA PHE A 157 24.33 3.68 6.02
C PHE A 157 25.54 3.83 5.08
N VAL A 158 26.35 4.89 5.26
CA VAL A 158 27.60 5.07 4.51
C VAL A 158 28.59 3.94 4.79
N LYS A 159 28.79 3.59 6.07
CA LYS A 159 29.69 2.47 6.47
C LYS A 159 29.24 1.13 5.89
N ALA A 160 27.93 0.91 5.77
CA ALA A 160 27.35 -0.30 5.19
C ALA A 160 27.32 -0.28 3.64
N GLY A 161 27.67 0.84 3.00
CA GLY A 161 27.70 0.98 1.54
C GLY A 161 26.33 1.04 0.88
N ILE A 162 25.30 1.49 1.61
CA ILE A 162 23.88 1.42 1.19
C ILE A 162 23.20 2.80 1.19
N THR A 163 23.96 3.87 0.95
CA THR A 163 23.47 5.26 0.93
C THR A 163 22.22 5.49 0.07
N PRO A 164 22.03 4.88 -1.12
CA PRO A 164 20.80 5.07 -1.90
C PRO A 164 19.51 4.66 -1.15
N LEU A 165 19.60 3.68 -0.25
CA LEU A 165 18.45 3.26 0.57
C LEU A 165 18.11 4.28 1.66
N PHE A 166 19.10 5.03 2.14
CA PHE A 166 18.84 6.15 3.05
C PHE A 166 17.97 7.21 2.36
N GLU A 167 18.30 7.57 1.12
CA GLU A 167 17.54 8.56 0.35
C GLU A 167 16.11 8.08 0.06
N SER A 168 15.96 6.80 -0.28
CA SER A 168 14.63 6.20 -0.47
C SER A 168 13.82 6.24 0.82
N LEU A 169 14.38 5.83 1.95
CA LEU A 169 13.69 5.88 3.24
C LEU A 169 13.38 7.31 3.69
N ALA A 170 14.24 8.28 3.38
CA ALA A 170 14.00 9.69 3.67
C ALA A 170 12.83 10.24 2.83
N PHE A 171 12.75 9.86 1.56
CA PHE A 171 11.59 10.18 0.72
C PHE A 171 10.30 9.58 1.28
N ILE A 172 10.33 8.30 1.68
CA ILE A 172 9.19 7.64 2.33
C ILE A 172 8.78 8.38 3.61
N ALA A 173 9.74 8.68 4.49
CA ALA A 173 9.49 9.32 5.77
C ALA A 173 8.94 10.76 5.63
N ALA A 174 9.26 11.44 4.52
CA ALA A 174 8.78 12.78 4.21
C ALA A 174 7.39 12.80 3.55
N THR A 175 6.76 11.64 3.32
CA THR A 175 5.43 11.57 2.73
C THR A 175 4.42 12.26 3.64
N ASP A 176 3.78 13.31 3.15
CA ASP A 176 2.66 13.94 3.84
C ASP A 176 1.42 13.05 3.71
N CYS A 177 1.00 12.46 4.83
CA CYS A 177 -0.20 11.64 4.90
C CYS A 177 -1.36 12.37 5.60
N GLY A 178 -1.26 13.68 5.79
CA GLY A 178 -2.27 14.49 6.47
C GLY A 178 -2.45 14.05 7.92
N GLU A 179 -3.69 13.74 8.32
CA GLU A 179 -4.03 13.30 9.68
C GLU A 179 -3.73 11.81 9.94
N GLN A 180 -3.11 11.12 8.98
CA GLN A 180 -2.79 9.70 9.10
C GLN A 180 -1.49 9.45 9.88
N HIS A 181 -1.40 8.27 10.49
CA HIS A 181 -0.23 7.82 11.25
C HIS A 181 0.34 6.51 10.68
N PRO A 182 0.83 6.51 9.43
CA PRO A 182 1.31 5.30 8.77
C PRO A 182 2.57 4.71 9.43
N LEU A 183 2.69 3.41 9.24
CA LEU A 183 3.80 2.56 9.65
C LEU A 183 4.53 2.05 8.40
N LEU A 184 5.86 2.06 8.44
CA LEU A 184 6.69 1.28 7.55
C LEU A 184 6.76 -0.15 8.10
N GLU A 185 6.17 -1.11 7.41
CA GLU A 185 6.27 -2.54 7.70
C GLU A 185 7.36 -3.19 6.85
N TRP A 186 8.06 -4.18 7.40
CA TRP A 186 8.91 -5.07 6.63
C TRP A 186 8.60 -6.54 6.92
N SER A 187 8.44 -7.32 5.85
CA SER A 187 8.17 -8.76 5.92
C SER A 187 8.77 -9.49 4.72
N GLN A 188 8.92 -10.81 4.85
CA GLN A 188 9.39 -11.72 3.78
C GLN A 188 8.24 -12.16 2.86
#